data_AF-A0A165PKE6-F1
#
_entry.id   AF-A0A165PKE6-F1
#
_cell.length_a   1.000
_cell.length_b   1.000
_cell.length_c   1.000
_cell.angle_alpha   90.00
_cell.angle_beta   90.00
_cell.angle_gamma   90.00
#
_symmetry.space_group_name_H-M   'P 1'
#
loop_
_entity.id
_entity.type
_entity.pdbx_description
1 polymer ?
#
loop_
_entity_poly.entity_id
_entity_poly.type
_entity_poly.pdbx_seq_one_letter_code
_entity_poly.pdbx_strand_id
1 'polypeptide(L)'
;MQAFSKCFTRSYATLPSPAKAARTASTPRAVRIRRSRKRTPSVAPGFSDALPSGATPTEHDRYTRLRALGEMVTRDGSHEYTEEEWLDKMGNHRTRIRGIVEETQGKEQGKKKIVGQRVYLPNVVFRMVRNHTPPGQAYNPYEATFRVSQSVTKTDIRSYLWSVYGVKTTYIRTDNYLSPLYRDPRTTTFVTKSYKTYKRAVVGLVDPFYYPRAVEDMNQRDRETRQKWLEDKFAMEKIKDYQHFLQLRMTRKNSSHATWRWSGVGPNRAAIIRKIGLARAEREAQIENNKKLIMDARASGKSVPEAFVLSDSGTETA
;
A
#
# COMPACT_ATOMS: atom_id res chain seq x y z
N MET A 1 -24.67 -2.78 -39.13
CA MET A 1 -23.59 -3.31 -38.26
C MET A 1 -22.90 -2.19 -37.47
N GLN A 2 -23.57 -1.59 -36.48
CA GLN A 2 -23.06 -0.41 -35.73
C GLN A 2 -22.88 -0.64 -34.22
N ALA A 3 -23.07 -1.87 -33.72
CA ALA A 3 -23.11 -2.13 -32.28
C ALA A 3 -21.75 -2.47 -31.63
N PHE A 4 -20.70 -2.79 -32.40
CA PHE A 4 -19.44 -3.28 -31.84
C PHE A 4 -18.41 -2.19 -31.46
N SER A 5 -18.61 -0.93 -31.88
CA SER A 5 -17.64 0.15 -31.61
C SER A 5 -17.70 0.70 -30.18
N LYS A 6 -18.81 0.52 -29.47
CA LYS A 6 -18.94 0.92 -28.05
C LYS A 6 -18.26 -0.06 -27.07
N CYS A 7 -17.87 -1.24 -27.52
CA CYS A 7 -17.27 -2.27 -26.65
C CYS A 7 -15.80 -1.98 -26.31
N PHE A 8 -15.05 -1.28 -27.17
CA PHE A 8 -13.59 -1.15 -27.01
C PHE A 8 -13.13 0.08 -26.23
N THR A 9 -13.98 1.11 -26.07
CA THR A 9 -13.68 2.29 -25.25
C THR A 9 -13.99 2.09 -23.75
N ARG A 10 -14.67 0.99 -23.40
CA ARG A 10 -15.10 0.66 -22.02
C ARG A 10 -14.15 -0.30 -21.27
N SER A 11 -12.84 -0.21 -21.48
CA SER A 11 -11.88 -1.06 -20.75
C SER A 11 -11.88 -0.82 -19.22
N TYR A 12 -12.47 0.29 -18.75
CA TYR A 12 -12.60 0.62 -17.33
C TYR A 12 -13.93 0.22 -16.71
N ALA A 13 -15.02 0.15 -17.50
CA ALA A 13 -16.31 -0.37 -17.03
C ALA A 13 -16.24 -1.90 -16.83
N THR A 14 -15.45 -2.58 -17.66
CA THR A 14 -15.23 -4.04 -17.65
C THR A 14 -13.92 -4.46 -17.01
N LEU A 15 -13.41 -3.71 -16.01
CA LEU A 15 -12.27 -4.20 -15.25
C LEU A 15 -12.62 -5.53 -14.58
N PRO A 16 -11.73 -6.54 -14.65
CA PRO A 16 -11.90 -7.76 -13.87
C PRO A 16 -12.13 -7.41 -12.40
N SER A 17 -13.06 -8.10 -11.74
CA SER A 17 -13.31 -7.96 -10.29
C SER A 17 -12.01 -7.90 -9.46
N PRO A 18 -11.01 -8.80 -9.66
CA PRO A 18 -9.77 -8.73 -8.90
C PRO A 18 -8.92 -7.48 -9.21
N ALA A 19 -8.95 -6.95 -10.44
CA ALA A 19 -8.29 -5.69 -10.77
C ALA A 19 -8.96 -4.49 -10.08
N LYS A 20 -10.29 -4.53 -9.91
CA LYS A 20 -11.03 -3.53 -9.12
C LYS A 20 -10.65 -3.62 -7.64
N ALA A 21 -10.55 -4.82 -7.07
CA ALA A 21 -10.09 -5.03 -5.70
C ALA A 21 -8.65 -4.54 -5.49
N ALA A 22 -7.74 -4.82 -6.42
CA ALA A 22 -6.36 -4.31 -6.39
C ALA A 22 -6.32 -2.77 -6.42
N ARG A 23 -7.17 -2.13 -7.22
CA ARG A 23 -7.32 -0.66 -7.23
C ARG A 23 -7.74 -0.11 -5.87
N THR A 24 -8.65 -0.82 -5.17
CA THR A 24 -9.11 -0.49 -3.83
C THR A 24 -7.99 -0.70 -2.78
N ALA A 25 -7.29 -1.83 -2.83
CA ALA A 25 -6.20 -2.16 -1.90
C ALA A 25 -5.04 -1.14 -1.96
N SER A 26 -4.69 -0.71 -3.17
CA SER A 26 -3.64 0.29 -3.43
C SER A 26 -4.04 1.73 -3.15
N THR A 27 -5.24 1.98 -2.60
CA THR A 27 -5.67 3.34 -2.28
C THR A 27 -4.70 4.00 -1.28
N PRO A 28 -4.26 5.24 -1.56
CA PRO A 28 -3.33 5.94 -0.67
C PRO A 28 -3.87 6.04 0.74
N ARG A 29 -2.99 5.90 1.74
CA ARG A 29 -3.38 5.92 3.16
C ARG A 29 -4.21 7.17 3.53
N ALA A 30 -3.83 8.34 3.01
CA ALA A 30 -4.59 9.58 3.23
C ALA A 30 -6.03 9.50 2.70
N VAL A 31 -6.24 8.86 1.55
CA VAL A 31 -7.58 8.66 0.97
C VAL A 31 -8.39 7.67 1.81
N ARG A 32 -7.76 6.59 2.29
CA ARG A 32 -8.40 5.62 3.20
C ARG A 32 -8.83 6.27 4.51
N ILE A 33 -7.95 7.04 5.14
CA ILE A 33 -8.26 7.80 6.38
C ILE A 33 -9.41 8.79 6.14
N ARG A 34 -9.42 9.47 5.00
CA ARG A 34 -10.51 10.39 4.67
C ARG A 34 -11.85 9.66 4.52
N ARG A 35 -11.86 8.47 3.92
CA ARG A 35 -13.06 7.64 3.76
C ARG A 35 -13.56 7.09 5.08
N SER A 36 -12.65 6.60 5.93
CA SER A 36 -13.04 6.10 7.26
C SER A 36 -13.67 7.18 8.13
N ARG A 37 -13.19 8.43 8.03
CA ARG A 37 -13.82 9.60 8.70
C ARG A 37 -15.24 9.89 8.24
N LYS A 38 -15.56 9.61 6.97
CA LYS A 38 -16.91 9.79 6.40
C LYS A 38 -17.87 8.65 6.74
N ARG A 39 -17.50 7.73 7.63
CA ARG A 39 -18.27 6.52 7.97
C ARG A 39 -18.58 5.62 6.77
N THR A 40 -17.80 5.73 5.68
CA THR A 40 -17.88 4.75 4.60
C THR A 40 -17.38 3.41 5.16
N PRO A 41 -18.15 2.31 5.04
CA PRO A 41 -17.72 1.02 5.57
C PRO A 41 -16.37 0.62 4.96
N SER A 42 -15.45 0.16 5.80
CA SER A 42 -14.16 -0.35 5.33
C SER A 42 -14.41 -1.65 4.56
N VAL A 43 -14.02 -1.67 3.30
CA VAL A 43 -14.16 -2.85 2.45
C VAL A 43 -13.18 -3.93 2.91
N ALA A 44 -13.68 -5.17 3.01
CA ALA A 44 -12.86 -6.32 3.37
C ALA A 44 -11.75 -6.56 2.32
N PRO A 45 -10.59 -7.11 2.72
CA PRO A 45 -9.52 -7.45 1.78
C PRO A 45 -10.04 -8.33 0.63
N GLY A 46 -9.65 -8.02 -0.60
CA GLY A 46 -10.06 -8.77 -1.80
C GLY A 46 -11.37 -8.30 -2.45
N PHE A 47 -12.14 -7.43 -1.80
CA PHE A 47 -13.35 -6.84 -2.38
C PHE A 47 -13.08 -5.42 -2.92
N SER A 48 -13.89 -5.02 -3.91
CA SER A 48 -13.84 -3.66 -4.44
C SER A 48 -14.82 -2.74 -3.73
N ASP A 49 -14.42 -1.48 -3.57
CA ASP A 49 -15.28 -0.38 -3.11
C ASP A 49 -16.05 0.30 -4.24
N ALA A 50 -15.95 -0.19 -5.48
CA ALA A 50 -16.64 0.40 -6.62
C ALA A 50 -18.15 0.13 -6.56
N LEU A 51 -18.95 1.16 -6.86
CA LEU A 51 -20.39 1.06 -7.07
C LEU A 51 -20.72 0.25 -8.34
N PRO A 52 -21.97 -0.19 -8.54
CA PRO A 52 -22.40 -0.85 -9.77
C PRO A 52 -22.10 -0.03 -11.04
N SER A 53 -22.19 1.30 -10.96
CA SER A 53 -21.81 2.23 -12.03
C SER A 53 -20.29 2.27 -12.33
N GLY A 54 -19.47 1.61 -11.51
CA GLY A 54 -18.00 1.62 -11.60
C GLY A 54 -17.35 2.82 -10.89
N ALA A 55 -18.14 3.74 -10.34
CA ALA A 55 -17.65 4.87 -9.55
C ALA A 55 -16.98 4.38 -8.26
N THR A 56 -15.88 5.01 -7.85
CA THR A 56 -15.44 4.89 -6.46
C THR A 56 -16.32 5.76 -5.55
N PRO A 57 -16.39 5.50 -4.23
CA PRO A 57 -17.25 6.27 -3.32
C PRO A 57 -16.90 7.78 -3.35
N THR A 58 -15.62 8.09 -3.52
CA THR A 58 -15.14 9.47 -3.68
C THR A 58 -15.52 10.14 -5.00
N GLU A 59 -15.73 9.36 -6.05
CA GLU A 59 -16.19 9.86 -7.35
C GLU A 59 -17.70 10.06 -7.32
N HIS A 60 -18.43 9.13 -6.72
CA HIS A 60 -19.86 9.26 -6.48
C HIS A 60 -20.20 10.51 -5.63
N ASP A 61 -19.51 10.71 -4.50
CA ASP A 61 -19.62 11.93 -3.67
C ASP A 61 -19.38 13.22 -4.47
N ARG A 62 -18.50 13.16 -5.46
CA ARG A 62 -18.18 14.31 -6.30
C ARG A 62 -19.27 14.52 -7.35
N TYR A 63 -19.76 13.44 -7.96
CA TYR A 63 -20.88 13.47 -8.90
C TYR A 63 -22.14 14.05 -8.25
N THR A 64 -22.54 13.54 -7.07
CA THR A 64 -23.72 14.03 -6.34
C THR A 64 -23.61 15.51 -5.99
N ARG A 65 -22.41 15.96 -5.58
CA ARG A 65 -22.14 17.38 -5.32
C ARG A 65 -22.27 18.23 -6.58
N LEU A 66 -21.62 17.84 -7.69
CA LEU A 66 -21.67 18.60 -8.93
C LEU A 66 -23.09 18.66 -9.48
N ARG A 67 -23.85 17.57 -9.33
CA ARG A 67 -25.27 17.53 -9.69
C ARG A 67 -26.09 18.51 -8.84
N ALA A 68 -25.88 18.53 -7.53
CA ALA A 68 -26.56 19.48 -6.64
C ALA A 68 -26.20 20.95 -6.94
N LEU A 69 -25.00 21.20 -7.47
CA LEU A 69 -24.56 22.53 -7.90
C LEU A 69 -25.07 22.93 -9.30
N GLY A 70 -25.69 22.02 -10.05
CA GLY A 70 -26.11 22.27 -11.43
C GLY A 70 -24.97 22.31 -12.47
N GLU A 71 -23.73 21.98 -12.07
CA GLU A 71 -22.55 21.97 -12.97
C GLU A 71 -22.52 20.75 -13.92
N MET A 72 -23.47 19.83 -13.77
CA MET A 72 -23.59 18.61 -14.58
C MET A 72 -24.42 18.80 -15.85
N VAL A 73 -24.89 20.01 -16.12
CA VAL A 73 -25.60 20.35 -17.34
C VAL A 73 -24.60 20.70 -18.44
N THR A 74 -24.85 20.23 -19.65
CA THR A 74 -24.06 20.62 -20.83
C THR A 74 -24.15 22.14 -21.05
N ARG A 75 -23.15 22.75 -21.71
CA ARG A 75 -23.09 24.20 -21.96
C ARG A 75 -24.37 24.76 -22.58
N ASP A 76 -25.09 23.92 -23.35
CA ASP A 76 -26.31 24.28 -24.06
C ASP A 76 -27.58 24.11 -23.20
N GLY A 77 -27.45 23.69 -21.93
CA GLY A 77 -28.59 23.52 -21.02
C GLY A 77 -29.45 22.27 -21.25
N SER A 78 -29.19 21.53 -22.33
CA SER A 78 -30.12 20.52 -22.87
C SER A 78 -29.98 19.11 -22.27
N HIS A 79 -28.82 18.76 -21.71
CA HIS A 79 -28.53 17.40 -21.24
C HIS A 79 -27.78 17.40 -19.91
N GLU A 80 -28.34 16.71 -18.91
CA GLU A 80 -27.66 16.35 -17.67
C GLU A 80 -26.84 15.07 -17.86
N TYR A 81 -25.54 15.14 -17.58
CA TYR A 81 -24.69 13.95 -17.65
C TYR A 81 -25.14 12.90 -16.62
N THR A 82 -25.39 11.69 -17.09
CA THR A 82 -25.56 10.54 -16.19
C THR A 82 -24.23 10.24 -15.46
N GLU A 83 -24.29 9.50 -14.34
CA GLU A 83 -23.08 9.14 -13.59
C GLU A 83 -22.07 8.39 -14.49
N GLU A 84 -22.55 7.48 -15.33
CA GLU A 84 -21.71 6.73 -16.25
C GLU A 84 -21.06 7.62 -17.31
N GLU A 85 -21.82 8.52 -17.94
CA GLU A 85 -21.30 9.46 -18.94
C GLU A 85 -20.26 10.42 -18.34
N TRP A 86 -20.52 10.89 -17.12
CA TRP A 86 -19.58 11.73 -16.39
C TRP A 86 -18.28 10.99 -16.06
N LEU A 87 -18.39 9.73 -15.63
CA LEU A 87 -17.23 8.87 -15.39
C LEU A 87 -16.45 8.59 -16.67
N ASP A 88 -17.14 8.35 -17.79
CA ASP A 88 -16.50 8.13 -19.10
C ASP A 88 -15.75 9.39 -19.54
N LYS A 89 -16.35 10.58 -19.37
CA LYS A 89 -15.71 11.88 -19.65
C LYS A 89 -14.46 12.09 -18.78
N MET A 90 -14.56 11.84 -17.48
CA MET A 90 -13.41 11.90 -16.57
C MET A 90 -12.36 10.84 -16.87
N GLY A 91 -12.80 9.64 -17.26
CA GLY A 91 -12.00 8.52 -17.70
C GLY A 91 -11.11 8.94 -18.86
N ASN A 92 -11.70 9.43 -19.94
CA ASN A 92 -11.00 9.91 -21.13
C ASN A 92 -9.89 10.92 -20.80
N HIS A 93 -10.14 11.84 -19.87
CA HIS A 93 -9.10 12.78 -19.43
C HIS A 93 -7.95 12.08 -18.68
N ARG A 94 -8.27 11.16 -17.75
CA ARG A 94 -7.29 10.43 -16.95
C ARG A 94 -6.51 9.39 -17.76
N THR A 95 -7.14 8.83 -18.78
CA THR A 95 -6.63 7.72 -19.60
C THR A 95 -5.97 8.16 -20.88
N ARG A 96 -5.93 9.48 -21.12
CA ARG A 96 -5.28 10.08 -22.26
C ARG A 96 -3.88 9.53 -22.48
N ILE A 97 -3.70 8.92 -23.64
CA ILE A 97 -2.42 8.46 -24.19
C ILE A 97 -1.87 9.58 -25.06
N ARG A 98 -0.58 9.90 -24.89
CA ARG A 98 0.19 10.79 -25.76
C ARG A 98 0.66 10.02 -26.98
N GLY A 99 0.73 10.68 -28.13
CA GLY A 99 1.15 10.09 -29.40
C GLY A 99 0.07 10.16 -30.47
N ILE A 100 0.03 9.17 -31.36
CA ILE A 100 -0.94 9.11 -32.45
C ILE A 100 -2.15 8.32 -31.96
N VAL A 101 -3.31 8.96 -31.90
CA VAL A 101 -4.59 8.35 -31.54
C VAL A 101 -5.49 8.43 -32.76
N GLU A 102 -6.09 7.32 -33.15
CA GLU A 102 -7.11 7.32 -34.19
C GLU A 102 -8.42 7.84 -33.62
N GLU A 103 -8.96 8.89 -34.24
CA GLU A 103 -10.21 9.47 -33.79
C GLU A 103 -11.36 8.50 -34.12
N THR A 104 -11.99 7.99 -33.07
CA THR A 104 -12.98 6.91 -33.17
C THR A 104 -14.40 7.43 -33.39
N GLN A 105 -14.64 8.73 -33.15
CA GLN A 105 -15.95 9.38 -33.20
C GLN A 105 -15.87 10.74 -33.91
N GLY A 106 -16.79 10.99 -34.84
CA GLY A 106 -16.95 12.28 -35.54
C GLY A 106 -16.78 12.20 -37.07
N LYS A 107 -16.87 13.34 -37.75
CA LYS A 107 -16.69 13.45 -39.22
C LYS A 107 -15.27 13.06 -39.69
N GLU A 108 -14.32 12.99 -38.77
CA GLU A 108 -12.91 12.65 -39.01
C GLU A 108 -12.56 11.23 -38.55
N GLN A 109 -13.54 10.33 -38.56
CA GLN A 109 -13.36 8.93 -38.17
C GLN A 109 -12.22 8.29 -38.99
N GLY A 110 -11.20 7.78 -38.30
CA GLY A 110 -10.01 7.19 -38.93
C GLY A 110 -8.85 8.17 -39.18
N LYS A 111 -9.00 9.47 -38.91
CA LYS A 111 -7.84 10.39 -38.95
C LYS A 111 -6.96 10.19 -37.72
N LYS A 112 -5.64 10.19 -37.96
CA LYS A 112 -4.59 10.07 -36.94
C LYS A 112 -4.39 11.42 -36.24
N LYS A 113 -5.01 11.59 -35.07
CA LYS A 113 -4.87 12.78 -34.23
C LYS A 113 -3.61 12.69 -33.38
N ILE A 114 -2.83 13.75 -33.34
CA ILE A 114 -1.66 13.84 -32.48
C ILE A 114 -2.09 14.38 -31.12
N VAL A 115 -1.90 13.60 -30.07
CA VAL A 115 -2.13 14.00 -28.70
C VAL A 115 -0.78 14.32 -28.04
N GLY A 116 -0.47 15.60 -27.93
CA GLY A 116 0.78 16.09 -27.31
C GLY A 116 1.99 16.04 -28.23
N GLN A 117 3.19 16.12 -27.64
CA GLN A 117 4.45 16.12 -28.39
C GLN A 117 4.85 14.70 -28.81
N ARG A 118 5.20 14.54 -30.09
CA ARG A 118 5.72 13.27 -30.62
C ARG A 118 7.17 13.08 -30.18
N VAL A 119 7.45 11.95 -29.56
CA VAL A 119 8.81 11.52 -29.20
C VAL A 119 9.07 10.21 -29.93
N TYR A 120 9.88 10.26 -30.98
CA TYR A 120 10.18 9.08 -31.81
C TYR A 120 11.23 8.17 -31.17
N LEU A 121 12.22 8.76 -30.49
CA LEU A 121 13.35 8.05 -29.89
C LEU A 121 13.44 8.40 -28.39
N PRO A 122 12.61 7.76 -27.53
CA PRO A 122 12.58 8.07 -26.12
C PRO A 122 13.85 7.54 -25.41
N ASN A 123 14.69 8.43 -24.88
CA ASN A 123 15.83 8.07 -24.02
C ASN A 123 15.42 8.04 -22.54
N VAL A 124 14.52 7.13 -22.18
CA VAL A 124 14.05 6.96 -20.79
C VAL A 124 14.19 5.51 -20.36
N VAL A 125 14.72 5.31 -19.15
CA VAL A 125 14.90 3.97 -18.57
C VAL A 125 13.78 3.70 -17.57
N PHE A 126 13.02 2.63 -17.82
CA PHE A 126 12.02 2.10 -16.91
C PHE A 126 12.57 0.82 -16.28
N ARG A 127 12.87 0.86 -14.99
CA ARG A 127 13.35 -0.31 -14.26
C ARG A 127 12.19 -0.94 -13.50
N MET A 128 11.77 -2.13 -13.93
CA MET A 128 10.78 -2.91 -13.22
C MET A 128 11.37 -3.46 -11.91
N VAL A 129 10.62 -3.37 -10.82
CA VAL A 129 11.02 -3.80 -9.46
C VAL A 129 9.92 -4.67 -8.87
N ARG A 130 10.31 -5.70 -8.12
CA ARG A 130 9.36 -6.56 -7.40
C ARG A 130 8.52 -5.71 -6.45
N ASN A 131 7.21 -5.97 -6.42
CA ASN A 131 6.33 -5.32 -5.47
C ASN A 131 6.69 -5.74 -4.05
N HIS A 132 6.41 -4.87 -3.10
CA HIS A 132 6.57 -5.19 -1.69
C HIS A 132 5.31 -5.91 -1.19
N THR A 133 5.43 -7.20 -0.89
CA THR A 133 4.41 -7.96 -0.15
C THR A 133 4.75 -7.94 1.34
N PRO A 134 3.88 -7.39 2.21
CA PRO A 134 4.03 -7.56 3.65
C PRO A 134 3.99 -9.04 4.06
N PRO A 135 4.69 -9.44 5.14
CA PRO A 135 4.64 -10.82 5.60
C PRO A 135 3.20 -11.22 5.96
N GLY A 136 2.76 -12.40 5.50
CA GLY A 136 1.41 -12.93 5.74
C GLY A 136 0.33 -12.39 4.79
N GLN A 137 0.67 -11.55 3.81
CA GLN A 137 -0.24 -11.15 2.74
C GLN A 137 0.11 -11.85 1.44
N ALA A 138 -0.89 -12.10 0.59
CA ALA A 138 -0.67 -12.64 -0.75
C ALA A 138 -0.11 -11.57 -1.69
N TYR A 139 0.79 -11.95 -2.59
CA TYR A 139 1.27 -11.08 -3.66
C TYR A 139 0.12 -10.56 -4.53
N ASN A 140 0.17 -9.27 -4.88
CA ASN A 140 -0.81 -8.66 -5.79
C ASN A 140 -0.32 -8.73 -7.25
N PRO A 141 -0.94 -9.55 -8.12
CA PRO A 141 -0.53 -9.68 -9.51
C PRO A 141 -1.02 -8.53 -10.40
N TYR A 142 -2.00 -7.74 -9.96
CA TYR A 142 -2.54 -6.61 -10.74
C TYR A 142 -1.76 -5.31 -10.48
N GLU A 143 -0.61 -5.38 -9.84
CA GLU A 143 0.27 -4.26 -9.59
C GLU A 143 1.66 -4.52 -10.17
N ALA A 144 2.27 -3.48 -10.70
CA ALA A 144 3.66 -3.48 -11.10
C ALA A 144 4.33 -2.19 -10.64
N THR A 145 5.50 -2.32 -10.02
CA THR A 145 6.28 -1.17 -9.56
C THR A 145 7.46 -0.92 -10.50
N PHE A 146 7.61 0.32 -10.93
CA PHE A 146 8.73 0.78 -11.74
C PHE A 146 9.52 1.88 -11.03
N ARG A 147 10.83 1.91 -11.25
CA ARG A 147 11.66 3.10 -11.02
C ARG A 147 11.84 3.80 -12.36
N VAL A 148 11.49 5.07 -12.39
CA VAL A 148 11.55 5.94 -13.57
C VAL A 148 12.27 7.24 -13.23
N SER A 149 12.69 7.97 -14.26
CA SER A 149 13.27 9.31 -14.09
C SER A 149 12.26 10.29 -13.47
N GLN A 150 12.76 11.28 -12.73
CA GLN A 150 11.93 12.29 -12.08
C GLN A 150 11.20 13.21 -13.05
N SER A 151 11.67 13.36 -14.28
CA SER A 151 11.00 14.16 -15.31
C SER A 151 9.74 13.49 -15.88
N VAL A 152 9.62 12.16 -15.75
CA VAL A 152 8.56 11.39 -16.42
C VAL A 152 7.21 11.60 -15.73
N THR A 153 6.17 11.97 -16.48
CA THR A 153 4.81 12.20 -15.95
C THR A 153 3.97 10.91 -15.95
N LYS A 154 2.81 10.93 -15.25
CA LYS A 154 1.86 9.81 -15.24
C LYS A 154 1.32 9.49 -16.64
N THR A 155 1.07 10.51 -17.45
CA THR A 155 0.64 10.34 -18.84
C THR A 155 1.74 9.74 -19.69
N ASP A 156 3.00 10.08 -19.44
CA ASP A 156 4.14 9.48 -20.15
C ASP A 156 4.30 8.02 -19.82
N ILE A 157 4.23 7.64 -18.53
CA ILE A 157 4.28 6.23 -18.10
C ILE A 157 3.19 5.42 -18.81
N ARG A 158 1.95 5.91 -18.81
CA ARG A 158 0.83 5.25 -19.49
C ARG A 158 1.09 5.04 -20.98
N SER A 159 1.48 6.12 -21.65
CA SER A 159 1.68 6.12 -23.11
C SER A 159 2.86 5.25 -23.49
N TYR A 160 3.94 5.29 -22.71
CA TYR A 160 5.12 4.47 -22.92
C TYR A 160 4.82 2.97 -22.74
N LEU A 161 4.15 2.59 -21.65
CA LEU A 161 3.78 1.20 -21.40
C LEU A 161 2.81 0.66 -22.46
N TRP A 162 1.87 1.50 -22.92
CA TRP A 162 0.95 1.12 -23.98
C TRP A 162 1.64 1.00 -25.34
N SER A 163 2.35 2.03 -25.78
CA SER A 163 2.92 2.07 -27.14
C SER A 163 4.14 1.20 -27.34
N VAL A 164 4.99 1.01 -26.30
CA VAL A 164 6.22 0.20 -26.41
C VAL A 164 5.97 -1.26 -26.02
N TYR A 165 5.17 -1.50 -24.98
CA TYR A 165 4.97 -2.85 -24.43
C TYR A 165 3.56 -3.42 -24.61
N GLY A 166 2.60 -2.66 -25.14
CA GLY A 166 1.21 -3.10 -25.27
C GLY A 166 0.45 -3.24 -23.95
N VAL A 167 0.99 -2.73 -22.84
CA VAL A 167 0.44 -2.97 -21.49
C VAL A 167 -0.65 -1.94 -21.17
N LYS A 168 -1.85 -2.44 -20.84
CA LYS A 168 -2.97 -1.61 -20.39
C LYS A 168 -2.89 -1.36 -18.89
N THR A 169 -3.01 -0.09 -18.51
CA THR A 169 -2.90 0.32 -17.10
C THR A 169 -4.23 0.80 -16.54
N THR A 170 -4.61 0.39 -15.34
CA THR A 170 -5.84 0.82 -14.67
C THR A 170 -5.66 2.18 -13.95
N TYR A 171 -4.59 2.30 -13.17
CA TYR A 171 -4.22 3.52 -12.48
C TYR A 171 -2.71 3.64 -12.42
N ILE A 172 -2.21 4.86 -12.19
CA ILE A 172 -0.78 5.11 -11.98
C ILE A 172 -0.62 6.03 -10.77
N ARG A 173 0.12 5.56 -9.77
CA ARG A 173 0.51 6.33 -8.60
C ARG A 173 2.02 6.53 -8.64
N THR A 174 2.47 7.73 -8.30
CA THR A 174 3.88 8.11 -8.41
C THR A 174 4.33 8.79 -7.14
N ASP A 175 5.49 8.38 -6.64
CA ASP A 175 6.14 8.95 -5.48
C ASP A 175 7.57 9.36 -5.86
N ASN A 176 8.00 10.56 -5.48
CA ASN A 176 9.37 11.02 -5.69
C ASN A 176 10.22 10.64 -4.47
N TYR A 177 11.23 9.79 -4.69
CA TYR A 177 12.26 9.50 -3.72
C TYR A 177 13.45 10.41 -3.97
N LEU A 178 13.79 11.22 -2.96
CA LEU A 178 14.98 12.04 -2.95
C LEU A 178 16.05 11.33 -2.12
N SER A 179 17.29 11.32 -2.63
CA SER A 179 18.43 10.86 -1.84
C SER A 179 18.58 11.74 -0.59
N PRO A 180 18.81 11.15 0.59
CA PRO A 180 19.32 11.90 1.73
C PRO A 180 20.62 12.63 1.37
N LEU A 181 20.93 13.70 2.10
CA LEU A 181 22.22 14.36 2.05
C LEU A 181 23.26 13.48 2.76
N TYR A 182 24.39 13.26 2.11
CA TYR A 182 25.54 12.54 2.64
C TYR A 182 26.72 13.49 2.73
N ARG A 183 27.54 13.36 3.77
CA ARG A 183 28.83 14.06 3.82
C ARG A 183 29.82 13.29 2.96
N ASP A 184 30.37 13.94 1.95
CA ASP A 184 31.46 13.38 1.16
C ASP A 184 32.72 13.31 2.05
N PRO A 185 33.32 12.13 2.26
CA PRO A 185 34.51 11.99 3.08
C PRO A 185 35.74 12.69 2.50
N ARG A 186 35.76 13.00 1.19
CA ARG A 186 36.90 13.65 0.53
C ARG A 186 36.82 15.17 0.59
N THR A 187 35.68 15.73 0.23
CA THR A 187 35.49 17.19 0.14
C THR A 187 34.82 17.77 1.39
N THR A 188 34.33 16.93 2.31
CA THR A 188 33.60 17.34 3.51
C THR A 188 32.26 18.06 3.21
N THR A 189 31.88 18.19 1.94
CA THR A 189 30.63 18.82 1.50
C THR A 189 29.44 17.87 1.56
N PHE A 190 28.22 18.41 1.62
CA PHE A 190 27.00 17.61 1.53
C PHE A 190 26.65 17.34 0.07
N VAL A 191 26.57 16.06 -0.29
CA VAL A 191 26.24 15.58 -1.63
C VAL A 191 25.04 14.64 -1.60
N THR A 192 24.24 14.66 -2.66
CA THR A 192 23.20 13.66 -2.87
C THR A 192 23.71 12.53 -3.76
N LYS A 193 23.15 11.33 -3.61
CA LYS A 193 23.51 10.17 -4.43
C LYS A 193 22.48 10.00 -5.53
N SER A 194 22.86 10.30 -6.78
CA SER A 194 21.97 10.23 -7.95
C SER A 194 21.20 8.90 -8.06
N TYR A 195 21.88 7.77 -7.86
CA TYR A 195 21.25 6.44 -7.93
C TYR A 195 20.19 6.15 -6.85
N LYS A 196 20.14 6.95 -5.77
CA LYS A 196 19.10 6.87 -4.72
C LYS A 196 17.93 7.80 -4.98
N THR A 197 18.10 8.77 -5.89
CA THR A 197 17.07 9.71 -6.30
C THR A 197 16.32 9.11 -7.50
N TYR A 198 15.06 8.74 -7.31
CA TYR A 198 14.25 8.14 -8.37
C TYR A 198 12.77 8.44 -8.15
N LYS A 199 11.98 8.32 -9.22
CA LYS A 199 10.52 8.32 -9.09
C LYS A 199 10.05 6.87 -9.07
N ARG A 200 9.29 6.49 -8.05
CA ARG A 200 8.60 5.20 -7.99
C ARG A 200 7.24 5.36 -8.66
N ALA A 201 6.93 4.51 -9.62
CA ALA A 201 5.63 4.44 -10.25
C ALA A 201 4.99 3.09 -9.93
N VAL A 202 3.90 3.09 -9.15
CA VAL A 202 3.05 1.92 -8.94
C VAL A 202 1.93 1.97 -9.96
N VAL A 203 1.92 0.98 -10.84
CA VAL A 203 1.02 0.87 -11.98
C VAL A 203 0.07 -0.27 -11.71
N GLY A 204 -1.23 0.01 -11.76
CA GLY A 204 -2.25 -1.03 -11.79
C GLY A 204 -2.35 -1.61 -13.19
N LEU A 205 -2.34 -2.92 -13.32
CA LEU A 205 -2.45 -3.64 -14.58
C LEU A 205 -3.91 -4.05 -14.82
N VAL A 206 -4.30 -4.16 -16.10
CA VAL A 206 -5.56 -4.80 -16.47
C VAL A 206 -5.41 -6.31 -16.39
N ASP A 207 -4.31 -6.83 -16.96
CA ASP A 207 -3.98 -8.25 -16.97
C ASP A 207 -3.01 -8.57 -15.81
N PRO A 208 -3.21 -9.69 -15.10
CA PRO A 208 -2.36 -10.05 -13.97
C PRO A 208 -0.94 -10.41 -14.44
N PHE A 209 0.05 -9.99 -13.67
CA PHE A 209 1.45 -10.35 -13.86
C PHE A 209 2.05 -10.90 -12.57
N TYR A 210 2.73 -12.03 -12.70
CA TYR A 210 3.42 -12.68 -11.59
C TYR A 210 4.90 -12.90 -11.92
N TYR A 211 5.78 -12.60 -10.96
CA TYR A 211 7.22 -12.73 -11.22
C TYR A 211 7.65 -14.20 -11.31
N PRO A 212 8.52 -14.56 -12.26
CA PRO A 212 9.10 -15.89 -12.27
C PRO A 212 9.94 -16.10 -11.00
N ARG A 213 9.90 -17.32 -10.45
CA ARG A 213 10.67 -17.72 -9.27
C ARG A 213 10.44 -16.77 -8.08
N ALA A 214 9.18 -16.44 -7.83
CA ALA A 214 8.78 -15.75 -6.60
C ALA A 214 9.09 -16.64 -5.40
N VAL A 215 9.47 -16.03 -4.27
CA VAL A 215 9.85 -16.77 -3.06
C VAL A 215 8.62 -17.42 -2.42
N GLU A 216 7.45 -16.81 -2.60
CA GLU A 216 6.17 -17.27 -2.05
C GLU A 216 5.78 -18.65 -2.59
N ASP A 217 6.03 -18.90 -3.88
CA ASP A 217 5.68 -20.16 -4.56
C ASP A 217 6.77 -21.24 -4.44
N MET A 218 7.96 -20.89 -3.95
CA MET A 218 9.06 -21.85 -3.83
C MET A 218 8.76 -22.88 -2.74
N ASN A 219 9.16 -24.14 -2.95
CA ASN A 219 9.16 -25.13 -1.88
C ASN A 219 10.18 -24.73 -0.79
N GLN A 220 9.97 -25.17 0.44
CA GLN A 220 10.83 -24.83 1.58
C GLN A 220 12.31 -25.20 1.32
N ARG A 221 12.57 -26.36 0.73
CA ARG A 221 13.92 -26.80 0.33
C ARG A 221 14.57 -25.85 -0.68
N ASP A 222 13.81 -25.38 -1.67
CA ASP A 222 14.30 -24.45 -2.70
C ASP A 222 14.55 -23.05 -2.13
N ARG A 223 13.76 -22.63 -1.14
CA ARG A 223 14.00 -21.38 -0.41
C ARG A 223 15.30 -21.45 0.39
N GLU A 224 15.53 -22.56 1.10
CA GLU A 224 16.73 -22.77 1.90
C GLU A 224 17.99 -22.84 1.04
N THR A 225 17.96 -23.57 -0.08
CA THR A 225 19.07 -23.62 -1.03
C THR A 225 19.37 -22.25 -1.63
N ARG A 226 18.32 -21.50 -2.02
CA ARG A 226 18.46 -20.11 -2.47
C ARG A 226 19.03 -19.20 -1.39
N GLN A 227 18.60 -19.34 -0.14
CA GLN A 227 19.08 -18.54 0.97
C GLN A 227 20.55 -18.83 1.27
N LYS A 228 20.96 -20.11 1.28
CA LYS A 228 22.36 -20.52 1.40
C LYS A 228 23.19 -19.93 0.26
N TRP A 229 22.73 -20.03 -0.99
CA TRP A 229 23.42 -19.42 -2.13
C TRP A 229 23.58 -17.90 -2.00
N LEU A 230 22.53 -17.20 -1.53
CA LEU A 230 22.60 -15.75 -1.28
C LEU A 230 23.59 -15.42 -0.16
N GLU A 231 23.65 -16.24 0.89
CA GLU A 231 24.61 -16.06 1.99
C GLU A 231 26.05 -16.31 1.53
N ASP A 232 26.28 -17.40 0.79
CA ASP A 232 27.61 -17.73 0.27
C ASP A 232 28.14 -16.67 -0.69
N LYS A 233 27.28 -16.07 -1.52
CA LYS A 233 27.68 -15.09 -2.54
C LYS A 233 27.71 -13.64 -2.03
N PHE A 234 26.83 -13.28 -1.10
CA PHE A 234 26.65 -11.89 -0.70
C PHE A 234 26.83 -11.65 0.81
N ALA A 235 27.01 -12.68 1.62
CA ALA A 235 27.18 -12.61 3.07
C ALA A 235 26.10 -11.72 3.73
N MET A 236 24.83 -11.99 3.40
CA MET A 236 23.69 -11.15 3.76
C MET A 236 23.48 -11.05 5.27
N GLU A 237 23.69 -12.13 6.01
CA GLU A 237 23.61 -12.16 7.48
C GLU A 237 24.72 -11.32 8.10
N LYS A 238 25.97 -11.50 7.65
CA LYS A 238 27.10 -10.68 8.12
C LYS A 238 26.88 -9.19 7.87
N ILE A 239 26.31 -8.81 6.72
CA ILE A 239 25.98 -7.41 6.42
C ILE A 239 24.90 -6.88 7.36
N LYS A 240 23.85 -7.67 7.65
CA LYS A 240 22.79 -7.28 8.59
C LYS A 240 23.34 -7.13 10.01
N ASP A 241 24.16 -8.07 10.46
CA ASP A 241 24.80 -8.03 11.78
C ASP A 241 25.71 -6.82 11.91
N TYR A 242 26.49 -6.52 10.86
CA TYR A 242 27.33 -5.34 10.82
C TYR A 242 26.53 -4.04 10.81
N GLN A 243 25.43 -3.96 10.04
CA GLN A 243 24.52 -2.80 10.06
C GLN A 243 23.90 -2.60 11.44
N HIS A 244 23.44 -3.67 12.08
CA HIS A 244 22.90 -3.65 13.43
C HIS A 244 23.95 -3.20 14.45
N PHE A 245 25.17 -3.74 14.36
CA PHE A 245 26.31 -3.32 15.19
C PHE A 245 26.65 -1.84 15.01
N LEU A 246 26.71 -1.35 13.76
CA LEU A 246 26.93 0.07 13.48
C LEU A 246 25.81 0.95 14.02
N GLN A 247 24.56 0.51 13.88
CA GLN A 247 23.41 1.24 14.43
C GLN A 247 23.54 1.36 15.96
N LEU A 248 23.88 0.27 16.66
CA LEU A 248 24.15 0.28 18.10
C LEU A 248 25.33 1.17 18.48
N ARG A 249 26.40 1.16 17.67
CA ARG A 249 27.57 2.03 17.90
C ARG A 249 27.20 3.50 17.77
N MET A 250 26.44 3.87 16.72
CA MET A 250 26.03 5.24 16.46
C MET A 250 25.05 5.76 17.51
N THR A 251 24.12 4.92 17.98
CA THR A 251 23.19 5.30 19.05
C THR A 251 23.89 5.41 20.41
N ARG A 252 24.91 4.59 20.69
CA ARG A 252 25.72 4.68 21.92
C ARG A 252 26.70 5.86 21.96
N LYS A 253 27.27 6.28 20.82
CA LYS A 253 28.36 7.27 20.78
C LYS A 253 27.90 8.73 20.75
N ASN A 254 26.66 9.02 20.36
CA ASN A 254 26.13 10.39 20.27
C ASN A 254 25.52 10.94 21.58
N SER A 255 25.73 10.30 22.73
CA SER A 255 25.22 10.74 24.04
C SER A 255 26.24 11.55 24.84
N SER A 256 27.08 12.38 24.22
CA SER A 256 28.14 13.12 24.93
C SER A 256 27.63 14.21 25.88
N HIS A 257 26.35 14.60 25.81
CA HIS A 257 25.70 15.50 26.78
C HIS A 257 24.39 14.99 27.39
N ALA A 258 24.06 13.70 27.25
CA ALA A 258 22.85 13.15 27.84
C ALA A 258 23.19 12.22 29.01
N THR A 259 22.83 12.69 30.19
CA THR A 259 22.38 11.95 31.39
C THR A 259 21.43 10.79 31.09
N TRP A 260 21.01 10.58 29.84
CA TRP A 260 20.57 9.30 29.35
C TRP A 260 21.75 8.35 29.14
N ARG A 261 22.47 8.12 30.24
CA ARG A 261 23.02 6.80 30.47
C ARG A 261 21.84 5.87 30.25
N TRP A 262 22.01 4.89 29.36
CA TRP A 262 21.54 3.56 29.72
C TRP A 262 22.37 3.16 30.96
N SER A 263 22.12 3.84 32.08
CA SER A 263 22.42 3.31 33.38
C SER A 263 21.69 1.97 33.37
N GLY A 264 22.25 0.97 34.03
CA GLY A 264 21.58 -0.33 34.20
C GLY A 264 20.22 -0.28 34.93
N VAL A 265 19.52 0.86 34.87
CA VAL A 265 18.20 1.20 35.41
C VAL A 265 17.14 1.26 34.30
N GLY A 266 17.50 1.25 33.01
CA GLY A 266 16.59 0.78 31.97
C GLY A 266 16.43 -0.73 32.12
N PRO A 267 15.22 -1.32 32.05
CA PRO A 267 15.07 -2.73 32.36
C PRO A 267 15.83 -3.53 31.31
N ASN A 268 16.97 -4.08 31.74
CA ASN A 268 17.78 -5.02 30.98
C ASN A 268 16.85 -6.10 30.43
N ARG A 269 17.07 -6.66 29.24
CA ARG A 269 16.14 -7.67 28.66
C ARG A 269 15.84 -8.79 29.67
N ALA A 270 16.84 -9.19 30.46
CA ALA A 270 16.69 -10.11 31.58
C ALA A 270 15.74 -9.60 32.69
N ALA A 271 15.79 -8.31 33.05
CA ALA A 271 14.88 -7.68 34.01
C ALA A 271 13.45 -7.53 33.45
N ILE A 272 13.28 -7.25 32.15
CA ILE A 272 11.95 -7.27 31.50
C ILE A 272 11.38 -8.69 31.53
N ILE A 273 12.17 -9.69 31.13
CA ILE A 273 11.75 -11.10 31.17
C ILE A 273 11.43 -11.53 32.59
N ARG A 274 12.22 -11.11 33.60
CA ARG A 274 11.94 -11.37 35.01
C ARG A 274 10.63 -10.71 35.48
N LYS A 275 10.38 -9.45 35.13
CA LYS A 275 9.11 -8.77 35.42
C LYS A 275 7.91 -9.44 34.75
N ILE A 276 8.06 -9.87 33.50
CA ILE A 276 7.04 -10.65 32.78
C ILE A 276 6.80 -12.00 33.46
N GLY A 277 7.87 -12.67 33.93
CA GLY A 277 7.79 -13.92 34.68
C GLY A 277 7.05 -13.75 36.01
N LEU A 278 7.41 -12.72 36.80
CA LEU A 278 6.73 -12.39 38.06
C LEU A 278 5.25 -12.08 37.84
N ALA A 279 4.92 -11.23 36.86
CA ALA A 279 3.53 -10.90 36.54
C ALA A 279 2.72 -12.12 36.02
N ARG A 280 3.37 -13.08 35.36
CA ARG A 280 2.73 -14.37 35.00
C ARG A 280 2.48 -15.23 36.22
N ALA A 281 3.45 -15.37 37.11
CA ALA A 281 3.29 -16.13 38.35
C ALA A 281 2.20 -15.54 39.26
N GLU A 282 2.14 -14.21 39.41
CA GLU A 282 1.07 -13.53 40.15
C GLU A 282 -0.30 -13.81 39.54
N ARG A 283 -0.41 -13.73 38.21
CA ARG A 283 -1.66 -14.04 37.50
C ARG A 283 -2.06 -15.51 37.66
N GLU A 284 -1.10 -16.43 37.54
CA GLU A 284 -1.34 -17.87 37.70
C GLU A 284 -1.80 -18.18 39.14
N ALA A 285 -1.18 -17.55 40.15
CA ALA A 285 -1.61 -17.65 41.54
C ALA A 285 -3.02 -17.09 41.77
N GLN A 286 -3.35 -15.93 41.18
CA GLN A 286 -4.71 -15.37 41.22
C GLN A 286 -5.73 -16.31 40.57
N ILE A 287 -5.40 -16.90 39.42
CA ILE A 287 -6.25 -17.88 38.75
C ILE A 287 -6.44 -19.13 39.62
N GLU A 288 -5.38 -19.62 40.26
CA GLU A 288 -5.46 -20.78 41.14
C GLU A 288 -6.30 -20.51 42.40
N ASN A 289 -6.15 -19.33 43.01
CA ASN A 289 -6.96 -18.89 44.13
C ASN A 289 -8.43 -18.75 43.73
N ASN A 290 -8.71 -18.11 42.59
CA ASN A 290 -10.06 -18.01 42.05
C ASN A 290 -10.64 -19.39 41.75
N LYS A 291 -9.84 -20.32 41.25
CA LYS A 291 -10.26 -21.71 41.00
C LYS A 291 -10.63 -22.42 42.31
N LYS A 292 -9.84 -22.24 43.38
CA LYS A 292 -10.16 -22.79 44.72
C LYS A 292 -11.45 -22.19 45.27
N LEU A 293 -11.61 -20.87 45.21
CA LEU A 293 -12.85 -20.19 45.63
C LEU A 293 -14.08 -20.71 44.86
N ILE A 294 -13.95 -20.90 43.54
CA ILE A 294 -15.02 -21.47 42.71
C ILE A 294 -15.32 -22.92 43.11
N MET A 295 -14.30 -23.72 43.43
CA MET A 295 -14.47 -25.11 43.89
C MET A 295 -15.18 -25.17 45.26
N ASP A 296 -14.78 -24.32 46.20
CA ASP A 296 -15.37 -24.24 47.55
C ASP A 296 -16.81 -23.70 47.51
N ALA A 297 -17.08 -22.70 46.67
CA ALA A 297 -18.43 -22.20 46.44
C ALA A 297 -19.35 -23.29 45.86
N ARG A 298 -18.84 -24.08 44.90
CA ARG A 298 -19.56 -25.23 44.34
C ARG A 298 -19.78 -26.34 45.37
N ALA A 299 -18.80 -26.63 46.21
CA ALA A 299 -18.92 -27.64 47.27
C ALA A 299 -19.92 -27.23 48.36
N SER A 300 -20.01 -25.93 48.66
CA SER A 300 -20.96 -25.35 49.63
C SER A 300 -22.33 -25.00 49.06
N GLY A 301 -22.56 -25.22 47.76
CA GLY A 301 -23.83 -24.97 47.08
C GLY A 301 -24.16 -23.48 46.86
N LYS A 302 -23.20 -22.57 47.06
CA LYS A 302 -23.38 -21.12 46.87
C LYS A 302 -23.18 -20.72 45.41
N SER A 303 -23.84 -19.66 44.97
CA SER A 303 -23.69 -19.15 43.60
C SER A 303 -22.31 -18.50 43.42
N VAL A 304 -21.63 -18.80 42.31
CA VAL A 304 -20.28 -18.29 41.99
C VAL A 304 -20.14 -16.75 42.11
N PRO A 305 -21.11 -15.90 41.71
CA PRO A 305 -20.96 -14.44 41.86
C PRO A 305 -20.93 -13.96 43.31
N GLU A 306 -21.57 -14.63 44.27
CA GLU A 306 -21.56 -14.23 45.69
C GLU A 306 -20.21 -14.50 46.37
N ALA A 307 -19.47 -15.50 45.91
CA ALA A 307 -18.16 -15.86 46.48
C ALA A 307 -17.05 -14.84 46.17
N PHE A 308 -17.17 -14.08 45.08
CA PHE A 308 -16.20 -13.02 44.72
C PHE A 308 -16.43 -11.71 45.47
N VAL A 309 -17.66 -11.44 45.95
CA VAL A 309 -18.00 -10.18 46.65
C VAL A 309 -17.44 -10.16 48.09
N LEU A 310 -17.29 -11.32 48.72
CA LEU A 310 -16.78 -11.45 50.09
C LEU A 310 -15.25 -11.31 50.19
N SER A 311 -14.50 -11.49 49.10
CA SER A 311 -13.03 -11.37 49.12
C SER A 311 -12.52 -9.93 49.01
N ASP A 312 -13.29 -9.03 48.39
CA ASP A 312 -12.88 -7.63 48.19
C ASP A 312 -13.20 -6.72 49.40
N SER A 313 -14.08 -7.14 50.32
CA SER A 313 -14.43 -6.35 51.51
C SER A 313 -13.42 -6.44 52.67
N GLY A 314 -12.29 -7.13 52.48
CA GLY A 314 -11.30 -7.41 53.55
C GLY A 314 -10.08 -6.49 53.60
N THR A 315 -9.94 -5.50 52.71
CA THR A 315 -8.71 -4.71 52.56
C THR A 315 -8.90 -3.19 52.68
N GLU A 316 -9.73 -2.71 53.63
CA GLU A 316 -9.90 -1.27 53.91
C GLU A 316 -9.56 -0.85 55.35
N THR A 317 -8.94 -1.69 56.18
CA THR A 317 -8.46 -1.25 57.50
C THR A 317 -7.02 -1.69 57.77
N ALA A 318 -6.07 -0.83 57.35
CA ALA A 318 -4.77 -0.57 57.99
C ALA A 318 -4.09 0.62 57.29
#